data_AF-A0A0Q7E9Z2-F1
#
_entry.id   AF-A0A0Q7E9Z2-F1
#
_cell.length_a   1.000
_cell.length_b   1.000
_cell.length_c   1.000
_cell.angle_alpha   90.00
_cell.angle_beta   90.00
_cell.angle_gamma   90.00
#
_symmetry.space_group_name_H-M   'P 1'
#
loop_
_entity.id
_entity.type
_entity.pdbx_description
1 polymer ?
#
loop_
_entity_poly.entity_id
_entity_poly.type
_entity_poly.pdbx_seq_one_letter_code
_entity_poly.pdbx_strand_id
1 'polypeptide(L)'
;MRRHSRLSVVLAALLFATSAGIATEAAAKGGAQLLPNSSLYTKVSTASSKDEIKAICAEIVARQDASAVGQTDASHLYMHGMIMGVSCLKVDYFKALVLARESGDAFTLKAALTYIRDRAAGGNAKAIRALEKYEKAYD
;
A
#
# COMPACT_ATOMS: atom_id res chain seq x y z
N MET A 1 17.48 19.32 -78.27
CA MET A 1 16.07 19.59 -78.66
C MET A 1 15.21 19.58 -77.40
N ARG A 2 14.41 20.64 -77.21
CA ARG A 2 13.11 20.79 -76.48
C ARG A 2 12.73 19.69 -75.44
N ARG A 3 12.28 19.96 -74.21
CA ARG A 3 11.44 21.08 -73.71
C ARG A 3 11.45 21.14 -72.17
N HIS A 4 11.22 22.35 -71.65
CA HIS A 4 11.05 22.76 -70.26
C HIS A 4 9.72 22.32 -69.62
N SER A 5 9.70 22.20 -68.29
CA SER A 5 8.86 23.00 -67.33
C SER A 5 8.99 22.36 -65.94
N ARG A 6 9.76 22.92 -64.99
CA ARG A 6 9.36 23.95 -64.00
C ARG A 6 7.99 23.70 -63.36
N LEU A 7 7.96 23.36 -62.08
CA LEU A 7 7.10 24.06 -61.11
C LEU A 7 7.52 23.76 -59.65
N SER A 8 7.69 24.87 -58.93
CA SER A 8 8.08 25.02 -57.53
C SER A 8 6.99 24.56 -56.56
N VAL A 9 7.38 23.95 -55.43
CA VAL A 9 6.63 23.94 -54.16
C VAL A 9 7.67 23.84 -53.03
N VAL A 10 8.12 24.96 -52.45
CA VAL A 10 7.66 25.58 -51.18
C VAL A 10 7.89 24.70 -49.94
N LEU A 11 9.01 25.01 -49.28
CA LEU A 11 9.22 25.32 -47.86
C LEU A 11 8.18 24.85 -46.79
N ALA A 12 8.74 24.14 -45.79
CA ALA A 12 8.51 24.23 -44.34
C ALA A 12 7.09 24.13 -43.75
N ALA A 13 6.89 23.15 -42.85
CA ALA A 13 6.71 23.40 -41.41
C ALA A 13 6.61 22.08 -40.63
N LEU A 14 7.52 21.88 -39.68
CA LEU A 14 7.32 20.95 -38.56
C LEU A 14 6.17 21.47 -37.70
N LEU A 15 5.17 20.64 -37.45
CA LEU A 15 4.28 20.77 -36.30
C LEU A 15 4.16 19.41 -35.62
N PHE A 16 4.78 19.31 -34.45
CA PHE A 16 4.54 18.24 -33.49
C PHE A 16 3.09 18.32 -33.01
N ALA A 17 2.27 17.32 -33.33
CA ALA A 17 0.99 17.11 -32.71
C ALA A 17 1.17 16.18 -31.49
N THR A 18 1.38 16.77 -30.32
CA THR A 18 1.19 16.08 -29.04
C THR A 18 -0.30 15.97 -28.78
N SER A 19 -0.88 14.77 -28.90
CA SER A 19 -2.21 14.49 -28.38
C SER A 19 -2.16 14.39 -26.86
N ALA A 20 -2.21 15.55 -26.21
CA ALA A 20 -2.53 15.66 -24.79
C ALA A 20 -3.99 15.28 -24.58
N GLY A 21 -4.21 14.48 -23.54
CA GLY A 21 -5.43 13.72 -23.31
C GLY A 21 -6.67 14.56 -23.00
N ILE A 22 -7.80 13.95 -23.36
CA ILE A 22 -9.09 14.00 -22.68
C ILE A 22 -8.95 14.33 -21.19
N ALA A 23 -9.22 15.58 -20.83
CA ALA A 23 -9.54 15.97 -19.48
C ALA A 23 -10.91 15.37 -19.13
N THR A 24 -10.91 14.26 -18.40
CA THR A 24 -12.10 13.84 -17.65
C THR A 24 -12.03 14.55 -16.31
N GLU A 25 -12.89 15.54 -16.13
CA GLU A 25 -13.20 16.11 -14.82
C GLU A 25 -13.92 15.04 -13.99
N ALA A 26 -13.15 14.27 -13.22
CA ALA A 26 -13.71 13.48 -12.14
C ALA A 26 -13.91 14.39 -10.93
N ALA A 27 -15.17 14.70 -10.67
CA ALA A 27 -15.64 15.47 -9.54
C ALA A 27 -15.01 15.01 -8.21
N ALA A 28 -14.39 15.96 -7.52
CA ALA A 28 -13.87 15.82 -6.18
C ALA A 28 -14.98 15.39 -5.20
N LYS A 29 -14.89 14.15 -4.70
CA LYS A 29 -15.47 13.80 -3.40
C LYS A 29 -14.39 14.07 -2.36
N GLY A 30 -14.66 15.03 -1.49
CA GLY A 30 -13.77 15.43 -0.41
C GLY A 30 -13.40 14.26 0.50
N GLY A 31 -12.27 13.65 0.23
CA GLY A 31 -11.46 12.97 1.23
C GLY A 31 -10.10 13.62 1.15
N ALA A 32 -9.63 14.22 2.24
CA ALA A 32 -8.25 14.69 2.30
C ALA A 32 -7.36 13.51 1.87
N GLN A 33 -6.68 13.66 0.73
CA GLN A 33 -5.76 12.64 0.26
C GLN A 33 -4.61 12.61 1.26
N LEU A 34 -4.68 11.65 2.18
CA LEU A 34 -3.66 11.44 3.19
C LEU A 34 -2.31 11.30 2.48
N LEU A 35 -1.33 12.06 2.95
CA LEU A 35 0.04 11.96 2.46
C LEU A 35 0.49 10.49 2.58
N PRO A 36 1.33 9.99 1.65
CA PRO A 36 1.77 8.59 1.62
C PRO A 36 2.43 8.11 2.93
N ASN A 37 2.81 9.04 3.81
CA ASN A 37 3.47 8.83 5.09
C ASN A 37 2.55 8.94 6.32
N SER A 38 1.23 9.04 6.14
CA SER A 38 0.28 9.09 7.26
C SER A 38 -0.45 7.77 7.44
N SER A 39 -0.66 7.39 8.70
CA SER A 39 -1.31 6.13 9.07
C SER A 39 -2.78 6.12 8.66
N LEU A 40 -3.19 5.03 8.02
CA LEU A 40 -4.55 4.79 7.57
C LEU A 40 -5.49 4.38 8.71
N TYR A 41 -4.97 3.99 9.87
CA TYR A 41 -5.79 3.76 11.06
C TYR A 41 -6.48 5.04 11.55
N THR A 42 -5.99 6.23 11.19
CA THR A 42 -6.69 7.48 11.47
C THR A 42 -8.04 7.57 10.72
N LYS A 43 -8.11 7.10 9.48
CA LYS A 43 -9.36 7.06 8.68
C LYS A 43 -10.39 6.07 9.25
N VAL A 44 -9.94 5.04 9.97
CA VAL A 44 -10.84 4.04 10.57
C VAL A 44 -11.79 4.69 11.57
N SER A 45 -11.32 5.68 12.33
CA SER A 45 -12.12 6.37 13.35
C SER A 45 -13.32 7.14 12.79
N THR A 46 -13.27 7.52 11.51
CA THR A 46 -14.34 8.24 10.81
C THR A 46 -15.09 7.36 9.82
N ALA A 47 -14.76 6.06 9.72
CA ALA A 47 -15.47 5.14 8.85
C ALA A 47 -16.87 4.87 9.40
N SER A 48 -17.87 5.02 8.54
CA SER A 48 -19.29 4.89 8.86
C SER A 48 -19.88 3.54 8.43
N SER A 49 -19.15 2.76 7.64
CA SER A 49 -19.64 1.50 7.07
C SER A 49 -18.58 0.41 7.01
N LYS A 50 -19.05 -0.84 6.91
CA LYS A 50 -18.17 -2.01 6.70
C LYS A 50 -17.41 -1.94 5.39
N ASP A 51 -18.02 -1.38 4.35
CA ASP A 51 -17.38 -1.29 3.02
C ASP A 51 -16.29 -0.23 2.99
N GLU A 52 -16.43 0.88 3.72
CA GLU A 52 -15.35 1.84 3.94
C GLU A 52 -14.17 1.20 4.68
N ILE A 53 -14.44 0.40 5.72
CA ILE A 53 -13.37 -0.31 6.44
C ILE A 53 -12.66 -1.32 5.52
N LYS A 54 -13.40 -2.04 4.67
CA LYS A 54 -12.78 -2.93 3.66
C LYS A 54 -11.91 -2.16 2.68
N ALA A 55 -12.34 -0.98 2.24
CA ALA A 55 -11.55 -0.13 1.35
C ALA A 55 -10.26 0.35 2.04
N ILE A 56 -10.33 0.73 3.33
CA ILE A 56 -9.16 1.08 4.13
C ILE A 56 -8.20 -0.11 4.24
N CYS A 57 -8.72 -1.32 4.50
CA CYS A 57 -7.90 -2.53 4.55
C CYS A 57 -7.17 -2.81 3.23
N ALA A 58 -7.85 -2.65 2.09
CA ALA A 58 -7.23 -2.78 0.78
C ALA A 58 -6.15 -1.71 0.55
N GLU A 59 -6.38 -0.47 0.99
CA GLU A 59 -5.42 0.63 0.89
C GLU A 59 -4.16 0.38 1.74
N ILE A 60 -4.31 -0.17 2.95
CA ILE A 60 -3.17 -0.56 3.81
C ILE A 60 -2.29 -1.58 3.09
N VAL A 61 -2.87 -2.63 2.52
CA VAL A 61 -2.12 -3.66 1.80
C VAL A 61 -1.43 -3.08 0.56
N ALA A 62 -2.12 -2.23 -0.20
CA ALA A 62 -1.55 -1.60 -1.40
C ALA A 62 -0.37 -0.67 -1.09
N ARG A 63 -0.33 -0.08 0.11
CA ARG A 63 0.72 0.85 0.55
C ARG A 63 1.76 0.22 1.47
N GLN A 64 1.70 -1.09 1.71
CA GLN A 64 2.53 -1.74 2.72
C GLN A 64 4.03 -1.54 2.51
N ASP A 65 4.49 -1.37 1.26
CA ASP A 65 5.90 -1.21 0.91
C ASP A 65 6.26 0.26 0.54
N ALA A 66 5.30 1.19 0.67
CA ALA A 66 5.47 2.57 0.23
C ALA A 66 6.21 3.46 1.25
N SER A 67 6.18 3.10 2.54
CA SER A 67 6.84 3.84 3.62
C SER A 67 6.91 2.99 4.90
N ALA A 68 7.75 3.42 5.85
CA ALA A 68 7.80 2.82 7.20
C ALA A 68 6.42 2.80 7.89
N VAL A 69 5.61 3.83 7.67
CA VAL A 69 4.24 3.91 8.19
C VAL A 69 3.33 2.90 7.48
N GLY A 70 3.47 2.74 6.16
CA GLY A 70 2.77 1.69 5.42
C GLY A 70 3.10 0.29 5.94
N GLN A 71 4.38 0.03 6.21
CA GLN A 71 4.86 -1.24 6.79
C GLN A 71 4.29 -1.46 8.19
N THR A 72 4.24 -0.41 9.02
CA THR A 72 3.64 -0.45 10.36
C THR A 72 2.15 -0.76 10.31
N ASP A 73 1.38 -0.04 9.48
CA ASP A 73 -0.06 -0.25 9.32
C ASP A 73 -0.36 -1.68 8.83
N ALA A 74 0.40 -2.15 7.83
CA ALA A 74 0.26 -3.49 7.28
C ALA A 74 0.68 -4.56 8.29
N SER A 75 1.72 -4.34 9.08
CA SER A 75 2.11 -5.24 10.16
C SER A 75 0.95 -5.48 11.13
N HIS A 76 0.33 -4.40 11.61
CA HIS A 76 -0.87 -4.49 12.47
C HIS A 76 -2.02 -5.24 11.77
N LEU A 77 -2.25 -4.97 10.49
CA LEU A 77 -3.33 -5.63 9.76
C LEU A 77 -3.08 -7.14 9.60
N TYR A 78 -1.86 -7.56 9.27
CA TYR A 78 -1.49 -8.98 9.17
C TYR A 78 -1.50 -9.70 10.52
N MET A 79 -1.23 -8.98 11.62
CA MET A 79 -1.27 -9.51 12.97
C MET A 79 -2.70 -9.82 13.46
N HIS A 80 -3.67 -8.97 13.11
CA HIS A 80 -5.06 -9.13 13.56
C HIS A 80 -5.99 -9.74 12.52
N GLY A 81 -5.72 -9.54 11.23
CA GLY A 81 -6.55 -9.95 10.10
C GLY A 81 -7.85 -9.15 9.93
N MET A 82 -8.08 -8.15 10.78
CA MET A 82 -9.34 -7.42 10.84
C MET A 82 -9.17 -6.02 11.42
N ILE A 83 -10.11 -5.14 11.11
CA ILE A 83 -10.24 -3.79 11.67
C ILE A 83 -11.68 -3.61 12.15
N MET A 84 -11.89 -3.19 13.40
CA MET A 84 -13.23 -2.89 13.96
C MET A 84 -14.28 -3.99 13.72
N GLY A 85 -13.90 -5.27 13.87
CA GLY A 85 -14.79 -6.40 13.65
C GLY A 85 -14.97 -6.81 12.17
N VAL A 86 -14.42 -6.05 11.22
CA VAL A 86 -14.48 -6.35 9.78
C VAL A 86 -13.27 -7.18 9.39
N SER A 87 -13.51 -8.41 8.93
CA SER A 87 -12.48 -9.29 8.38
C SER A 87 -11.88 -8.69 7.11
N CYS A 88 -10.56 -8.57 7.08
CA CYS A 88 -9.83 -7.94 5.97
C CYS A 88 -8.91 -8.93 5.26
N LEU A 89 -8.19 -9.76 6.01
CA LEU A 89 -7.31 -10.79 5.46
C LEU A 89 -7.11 -11.92 6.47
N LYS A 90 -6.53 -13.03 6.02
CA LYS A 90 -6.11 -14.10 6.93
C LYS A 90 -4.89 -13.63 7.73
N VAL A 91 -4.91 -13.84 9.04
CA VAL A 91 -3.76 -13.58 9.92
C VAL A 91 -2.51 -14.28 9.41
N ASP A 92 -1.43 -13.52 9.28
CA ASP A 92 -0.09 -13.98 8.94
C ASP A 92 0.94 -13.30 9.87
N TYR A 93 1.26 -13.99 10.97
CA TYR A 93 2.18 -13.48 11.96
C TYR A 93 3.62 -13.34 11.45
N PHE A 94 4.05 -14.17 10.51
CA PHE A 94 5.41 -14.07 9.97
C PHE A 94 5.53 -12.82 9.09
N LYS A 95 4.57 -12.59 8.18
CA LYS A 95 4.55 -11.38 7.36
C LYS A 95 4.42 -10.12 8.23
N ALA A 96 3.63 -10.17 9.31
CA ALA A 96 3.53 -9.07 10.26
C ALA A 96 4.89 -8.72 10.90
N LEU A 97 5.66 -9.72 11.35
CA LEU A 97 6.99 -9.50 11.94
C LEU A 97 8.02 -8.98 10.93
N VAL A 98 7.99 -9.49 9.69
CA VAL A 98 8.85 -9.00 8.61
C VAL A 98 8.58 -7.52 8.36
N LEU A 99 7.32 -7.13 8.16
CA LEU A 99 6.93 -5.73 7.94
C LEU A 99 7.27 -4.84 9.15
N ALA A 100 7.05 -5.33 10.38
CA ALA A 100 7.42 -4.59 11.59
C ALA A 100 8.93 -4.31 11.64
N ARG A 101 9.76 -5.30 11.26
CA ARG A 101 11.22 -5.13 11.19
C ARG A 101 11.61 -4.15 10.09
N GLU A 102 11.05 -4.33 8.90
CA GLU A 102 11.37 -3.52 7.71
C GLU A 102 10.96 -2.05 7.88
N SER A 103 9.95 -1.77 8.72
CA SER A 103 9.59 -0.40 9.11
C SER A 103 10.74 0.40 9.73
N GLY A 104 11.75 -0.28 10.30
CA GLY A 104 12.83 0.35 11.04
C GLY A 104 12.41 0.91 12.41
N ASP A 105 11.13 0.81 12.79
CA ASP A 105 10.65 1.21 14.11
C ASP A 105 10.80 0.06 15.12
N ALA A 106 11.78 0.21 16.01
CA ALA A 106 12.04 -0.75 17.07
C ALA A 106 10.85 -0.95 18.03
N PHE A 107 10.00 0.08 18.24
CA PHE A 107 8.82 -0.05 19.09
C PHE A 107 7.76 -0.93 18.43
N THR A 108 7.48 -0.71 17.14
CA THR A 108 6.57 -1.56 16.35
C THR A 108 7.05 -3.01 16.34
N LEU A 109 8.34 -3.26 16.08
CA LEU A 109 8.88 -4.63 16.11
C LEU A 109 8.75 -5.27 17.49
N LYS A 110 9.10 -4.54 18.56
CA LYS A 110 8.98 -5.05 19.94
C LYS A 110 7.52 -5.38 20.28
N ALA A 111 6.57 -4.54 19.89
CA ALA A 111 5.15 -4.76 20.12
C ALA A 111 4.65 -6.01 19.38
N ALA A 112 5.00 -6.15 18.09
CA ALA A 112 4.63 -7.30 17.28
C ALA A 112 5.20 -8.61 17.84
N LEU A 113 6.49 -8.62 18.23
CA LEU A 113 7.13 -9.78 18.87
C LEU A 113 6.45 -10.14 20.20
N THR A 114 6.13 -9.16 21.03
CA THR A 114 5.46 -9.38 22.32
C THR A 114 4.10 -10.03 22.10
N TYR A 115 3.26 -9.43 21.25
CA TYR A 115 1.94 -9.97 20.94
C TYR A 115 2.02 -11.40 20.39
N ILE A 116 2.93 -11.68 19.45
CA ILE A 116 3.02 -13.01 18.84
C ILE A 116 3.58 -14.04 19.83
N ARG A 117 4.53 -13.66 20.70
CA ARG A 117 5.02 -14.52 21.79
C ARG A 117 3.93 -14.86 22.79
N ASP A 118 3.10 -13.91 23.18
CA ASP A 118 1.98 -14.18 24.09
C ASP A 118 0.98 -15.18 23.47
N ARG A 119 0.71 -15.05 22.17
CA ARG A 119 -0.15 -15.98 21.43
C ARG A 119 0.49 -17.37 21.34
N ALA A 120 1.79 -17.45 21.12
CA ALA A 120 2.54 -18.70 21.08
C ALA A 120 2.55 -19.40 22.45
N ALA A 121 2.77 -18.64 23.54
CA ALA A 121 2.68 -19.14 24.91
C ALA A 121 1.29 -19.68 25.25
N GLY A 122 0.23 -19.08 24.67
CA GLY A 122 -1.14 -19.60 24.73
C GLY A 122 -1.41 -20.82 23.83
N GLY A 123 -0.40 -21.44 23.23
CA GLY A 123 -0.53 -22.64 22.40
C GLY A 123 -0.97 -22.37 20.95
N ASN A 124 -0.92 -21.12 20.46
CA ASN A 124 -1.27 -20.82 19.08
C ASN A 124 -0.21 -21.36 18.11
N ALA A 125 -0.52 -22.48 17.44
CA ALA A 125 0.40 -23.13 16.51
C ALA A 125 0.85 -22.28 15.31
N LYS A 126 0.07 -21.27 14.89
CA LYS A 126 0.52 -20.32 13.84
C LYS A 126 1.56 -19.35 14.39
N ALA A 127 1.39 -18.89 15.62
CA ALA A 127 2.32 -17.97 16.26
C ALA A 127 3.67 -18.65 16.55
N ILE A 128 3.65 -19.88 17.06
CA ILE A 128 4.85 -20.70 17.30
C ILE A 128 5.66 -20.82 16.00
N ARG A 129 5.04 -21.31 14.92
CA ARG A 129 5.71 -21.47 13.62
C ARG A 129 6.22 -20.15 13.04
N ALA A 130 5.50 -19.05 13.27
CA ALA A 130 5.92 -17.74 12.78
C ALA A 130 7.18 -17.24 13.50
N LEU A 131 7.28 -17.45 14.82
CA LEU A 131 8.48 -17.11 15.60
C LEU A 131 9.67 -17.96 15.17
N GLU A 132 9.52 -19.28 15.10
CA GLU A 132 10.58 -20.19 14.64
C GLU A 132 11.13 -19.78 13.27
N LYS A 133 10.22 -19.43 12.34
CA LYS A 133 10.59 -18.98 11.00
C LYS A 133 11.29 -17.61 11.04
N TYR A 134 10.84 -16.70 11.89
CA TYR A 134 11.42 -15.37 12.03
C TYR A 134 12.82 -15.42 12.65
N GLU A 135 13.00 -16.14 13.75
CA GLU A 135 14.28 -16.36 14.42
C GLU A 135 15.29 -16.97 13.44
N LYS A 136 14.92 -18.03 12.72
CA LYS A 136 15.79 -18.63 11.69
C LYS A 136 16.22 -17.66 10.59
N ALA A 137 15.41 -16.64 10.29
CA ALA A 137 15.69 -15.68 9.22
C ALA A 137 16.48 -14.46 9.68
N TYR A 138 16.50 -14.15 10.99
CA TYR A 138 16.93 -12.85 11.50
C TYR A 138 17.72 -12.86 12.83
N ASP A 139 17.92 -14.02 13.46
CA ASP A 139 18.93 -14.25 14.50
C ASP A 139 20.28 -14.64 13.87
#